data_AF-A0A6P0J0Q1-F1
#
_entry.id   AF-A0A6P0J0Q1-F1
#
_cell.length_a   1.000
_cell.length_b   1.000
_cell.length_c   1.000
_cell.angle_alpha   90.00
_cell.angle_beta   90.00
_cell.angle_gamma   90.00
#
_symmetry.space_group_name_H-M   'P 1'
#
loop_
_entity.id
_entity.type
_entity.pdbx_description
1 polymer ?
#
loop_
_entity_poly.entity_id
_entity_poly.type
_entity_poly.pdbx_seq_one_letter_code
_entity_poly.pdbx_strand_id
1 'polypeptide(L)'
;MDTNSLKILLVEDNPADADLLQIILTDAQEIQWSLVQVEKLQDAIDSLSKHHFDIVLLDLSLPDKQGLITVTKTHEVVPDLPIVVLTGL
;
A
#
# COMPACT_ATOMS: atom_id res chain seq x y z
N MET A 1 6.52 26.33 0.77
CA MET A 1 5.70 25.58 1.75
C MET A 1 5.68 24.18 1.21
N ASP A 2 6.73 23.43 1.50
CA ASP A 2 7.02 22.21 0.74
C ASP A 2 6.91 21.05 1.72
N THR A 3 5.66 20.80 2.14
CA THR A 3 5.26 19.64 2.91
C THR A 3 5.08 18.47 1.95
N ASN A 4 6.18 17.98 1.37
CA ASN A 4 6.16 16.82 0.49
C ASN A 4 6.06 15.54 1.33
N SER A 5 4.91 15.36 1.98
CA SER A 5 4.62 14.18 2.79
C SER A 5 4.15 13.05 1.90
N LEU A 6 4.87 11.93 1.89
CA LEU A 6 4.55 10.75 1.08
C LEU A 6 3.30 10.07 1.63
N LYS A 7 2.28 9.90 0.80
CA LYS A 7 1.05 9.22 1.17
C LYS A 7 1.03 7.79 0.64
N ILE A 8 1.15 6.85 1.57
CA ILE A 8 1.32 5.42 1.31
C ILE A 8 -0.03 4.72 1.53
N LEU A 9 -0.43 3.90 0.56
CA LEU A 9 -1.49 2.91 0.75
C LEU A 9 -0.85 1.55 1.05
N LEU A 10 -1.14 0.97 2.21
CA LEU A 10 -0.76 -0.39 2.56
C LEU A 10 -1.96 -1.33 2.41
N VAL A 11 -1.80 -2.40 1.66
CA VAL A 11 -2.81 -3.45 1.48
C VAL A 11 -2.28 -4.72 2.14
N GLU A 12 -2.70 -4.95 3.38
CA GLU A 12 -2.20 -6.01 4.28
C GLU A 12 -3.30 -6.37 5.30
N ASP A 13 -3.67 -7.65 5.36
CA ASP A 13 -4.68 -8.16 6.31
C ASP A 13 -4.09 -8.65 7.63
N ASN A 14 -2.78 -8.93 7.68
CA ASN A 14 -2.09 -9.30 8.89
C ASN A 14 -1.65 -8.06 9.69
N PRO A 15 -2.23 -7.80 10.88
CA PRO A 15 -1.86 -6.64 11.68
C PRO A 15 -0.39 -6.66 12.13
N ALA A 16 0.20 -7.85 12.33
CA ALA A 16 1.60 -7.96 12.74
C ALA A 16 2.56 -7.48 11.63
N ASP A 17 2.24 -7.79 10.38
CA ASP A 17 3.06 -7.40 9.23
C ASP A 17 2.90 -5.90 8.94
N ALA A 18 1.67 -5.38 9.08
CA ALA A 18 1.41 -3.95 8.99
C ALA A 18 2.14 -3.13 10.07
N ASP A 19 2.20 -3.63 11.31
CA ASP A 19 2.94 -3.00 12.40
C ASP A 19 4.45 -3.05 12.13
N LEU A 20 4.98 -4.18 11.65
CA LEU A 20 6.38 -4.32 11.28
C LEU A 20 6.79 -3.32 10.19
N LEU A 21 5.97 -3.16 9.15
CA LEU A 21 6.22 -2.20 8.08
C LEU A 21 6.22 -0.75 8.59
N GLN A 22 5.30 -0.40 9.49
CA GLN A 22 5.31 0.94 10.11
C GLN A 22 6.59 1.20 10.90
N ILE A 23 7.11 0.20 11.62
CA ILE A 23 8.39 0.31 12.34
C ILE A 23 9.54 0.53 11.34
N ILE A 24 9.59 -0.25 10.26
CA ILE A 24 10.62 -0.13 9.22
C ILE A 24 10.56 1.26 8.55
N LEU A 25 9.36 1.76 8.24
CA LEU A 25 9.17 3.07 7.62
C LEU A 25 9.51 4.23 8.58
N THR A 26 9.37 4.03 9.89
CA THR A 26 9.72 5.06 10.89
C THR A 26 11.23 5.30 10.94
N ASP A 27 12.05 4.29 10.60
CA ASP A 27 13.51 4.43 10.52
C ASP A 27 13.96 5.29 9.34
N ALA A 28 13.09 5.50 8.33
CA ALA A 28 13.32 6.43 7.23
C ALA A 28 13.05 7.88 7.67
N GLN A 29 13.90 8.42 8.55
CA GLN A 29 13.73 9.73 9.21
C GLN A 29 13.80 10.95 8.28
N GLU A 30 14.23 10.78 7.03
CA GLU A 30 14.45 11.88 6.08
C GLU A 30 13.19 12.33 5.34
N ILE A 31 12.09 11.56 5.43
CA ILE A 31 10.85 11.81 4.66
C ILE A 31 9.65 11.78 5.60
N GLN A 32 8.81 12.82 5.54
CA GLN A 32 7.50 12.79 6.20
C GLN A 32 6.58 11.86 5.42
N TRP A 33 5.84 11.00 6.10
CA TRP A 33 4.89 10.11 5.44
C TRP A 33 3.60 9.94 6.24
N SER A 34 2.56 9.50 5.55
CA SER A 34 1.31 9.04 6.14
C SER A 34 0.93 7.70 5.51
N LEU A 35 0.42 6.79 6.34
CA LEU A 35 0.06 5.44 5.92
C LEU A 35 -1.44 5.25 6.11
N VAL A 36 -2.11 4.75 5.08
CA VAL A 36 -3.48 4.27 5.14
C VAL A 36 -3.44 2.77 4.91
N GLN A 37 -3.88 1.99 5.90
CA GLN A 37 -3.98 0.54 5.77
C GLN A 37 -5.39 0.14 5.33
N VAL A 38 -5.47 -0.87 4.47
CA VAL A 38 -6.68 -1.62 4.14
C VAL A 38 -6.36 -3.12 4.11
N GLU A 39 -7.34 -3.96 4.44
CA GLU A 39 -7.14 -5.41 4.60
C GLU A 39 -7.49 -6.21 3.32
N LYS A 40 -8.12 -5.56 2.32
CA LYS A 40 -8.62 -6.23 1.12
C LYS A 40 -8.26 -5.45 -0.12
N LEU A 41 -8.08 -6.16 -1.24
CA LEU A 41 -7.82 -5.51 -2.52
C LEU A 41 -9.00 -4.63 -2.95
N GLN A 42 -10.24 -5.06 -2.70
CA GLN A 42 -11.40 -4.24 -3.05
C GLN A 42 -11.39 -2.89 -2.33
N ASP A 43 -11.04 -2.87 -1.04
CA ASP A 43 -10.96 -1.65 -0.25
C ASP A 43 -9.81 -0.75 -0.75
N ALA A 44 -8.72 -1.35 -1.23
CA ALA A 44 -7.62 -0.64 -1.88
C ALA A 44 -8.08 0.07 -3.15
N ILE A 45 -8.77 -0.65 -4.05
CA ILE A 45 -9.32 -0.09 -5.30
C ILE A 45 -10.29 1.05 -5.00
N ASP A 46 -11.19 0.85 -4.05
CA ASP A 46 -12.15 1.86 -3.62
C ASP A 46 -11.44 3.10 -3.06
N SER A 47 -10.38 2.92 -2.28
CA SER A 47 -9.58 4.01 -1.71
C SER A 47 -8.82 4.78 -2.79
N LEU A 48 -8.18 4.07 -3.72
CA LEU A 48 -7.46 4.65 -4.87
C LEU A 48 -8.37 5.50 -5.76
N SER A 49 -9.65 5.14 -5.87
CA SER A 49 -10.63 5.93 -6.63
C SER A 49 -11.07 7.23 -5.94
N LYS A 50 -10.94 7.31 -4.61
CA LYS A 50 -11.46 8.41 -3.78
C LYS A 50 -10.37 9.34 -3.28
N HIS A 51 -9.15 8.84 -3.16
CA HIS A 51 -8.04 9.55 -2.54
C HIS A 51 -6.77 9.42 -3.37
N HIS A 52 -5.96 10.47 -3.33
CA HIS A 52 -4.61 10.43 -3.88
C HIS A 52 -3.67 9.62 -2.96
N PHE A 53 -2.76 8.87 -3.58
CA PHE A 53 -1.65 8.15 -2.97
C PHE A 53 -0.43 8.30 -3.88
N ASP A 54 0.77 8.25 -3.30
CA ASP A 54 2.03 8.35 -4.04
C ASP A 54 2.64 6.98 -4.32
N ILE A 55 2.27 5.97 -3.53
CA ILE A 55 2.77 4.60 -3.65
C ILE A 55 1.80 3.61 -2.99
N VAL A 56 1.74 2.40 -3.53
CA VAL A 56 1.02 1.26 -2.95
C VAL A 56 2.02 0.20 -2.51
N LEU A 57 1.95 -0.19 -1.24
CA LEU A 57 2.57 -1.41 -0.73
C LEU A 57 1.51 -2.50 -0.72
N LEU A 58 1.74 -3.56 -1.50
CA LEU A 58 0.73 -4.57 -1.81
C LEU A 58 1.21 -5.96 -1.42
N ASP A 59 0.53 -6.60 -0.47
CA ASP A 59 0.72 -8.03 -0.22
C ASP A 59 0.06 -8.89 -1.31
N LEU A 60 0.64 -10.06 -1.59
CA LEU A 60 0.13 -11.04 -2.56
C LEU A 60 -0.79 -12.10 -1.93
N SER A 61 -0.92 -12.14 -0.62
CA SER A 61 -1.55 -13.19 0.18
C SER A 61 -2.87 -12.74 0.79
N LEU A 62 -3.56 -11.80 0.15
CA LEU A 62 -4.80 -11.22 0.66
C LEU A 62 -5.95 -12.23 0.69
N PRO A 63 -6.91 -12.07 1.62
CA PRO A 63 -8.03 -13.00 1.80
C PRO A 63 -9.01 -12.98 0.62
N ASP A 64 -9.09 -11.87 -0.12
CA ASP A 64 -10.03 -11.72 -1.24
C ASP A 64 -9.41 -12.05 -2.61
N LYS A 65 -8.09 -11.90 -2.79
CA LYS A 65 -7.36 -12.24 -4.02
C LYS A 65 -5.91 -12.64 -3.74
N GLN A 66 -5.40 -13.62 -4.49
CA GLN A 66 -4.06 -14.18 -4.28
C GLN A 66 -3.16 -14.04 -5.51
N GLY A 67 -1.87 -13.83 -5.27
CA GLY A 67 -0.82 -13.80 -6.27
C GLY A 67 -0.91 -12.59 -7.21
N LEU A 68 -0.28 -12.70 -8.38
CA LEU A 68 -0.11 -11.59 -9.32
C LEU A 68 -1.41 -10.93 -9.81
N ILE A 69 -2.57 -11.56 -9.59
CA ILE A 69 -3.86 -10.97 -9.95
C ILE A 69 -4.17 -9.69 -9.15
N THR A 70 -3.62 -9.55 -7.93
CA THR A 70 -3.74 -8.31 -7.14
C THR A 70 -3.00 -7.18 -7.84
N VAL A 71 -1.77 -7.42 -8.31
CA VAL A 71 -0.95 -6.45 -9.03
C VAL A 71 -1.64 -6.01 -10.33
N THR A 72 -2.10 -6.95 -11.16
CA THR A 72 -2.75 -6.61 -12.43
C THR A 72 -3.98 -5.74 -12.22
N LYS A 73 -4.82 -6.07 -11.23
CA LYS A 73 -6.05 -5.30 -10.94
C LYS A 73 -5.75 -3.91 -10.38
N THR A 74 -4.74 -3.77 -9.52
CA THR A 74 -4.33 -2.45 -9.02
C THR A 74 -3.79 -1.59 -10.18
N HIS A 75 -2.91 -2.16 -11.01
CA HIS A 75 -2.34 -1.45 -12.16
C HIS A 75 -3.39 -1.06 -13.22
N GLU A 76 -4.44 -1.85 -13.42
CA GLU A 76 -5.56 -1.48 -14.31
C GLU A 76 -6.30 -0.22 -13.83
N VAL A 77 -6.35 0.02 -12.52
CA VAL A 77 -7.03 1.18 -11.92
C VAL A 77 -6.11 2.40 -11.85
N VAL A 78 -4.82 2.18 -11.55
CA VAL A 78 -3.80 3.23 -11.37
C VAL A 78 -2.50 2.86 -12.08
N PRO A 79 -2.44 3.01 -13.43
CA PRO A 79 -1.30 2.53 -14.21
C PRO A 79 0.01 3.28 -13.95
N ASP A 80 -0.07 4.55 -13.55
CA ASP A 80 1.11 5.39 -13.29
C ASP A 80 1.56 5.37 -11.82
N LEU A 81 0.80 4.73 -10.94
CA LEU A 81 1.10 4.69 -9.51
C LEU A 81 2.13 3.60 -9.21
N PRO A 82 3.27 3.91 -8.56
CA PRO A 82 4.23 2.89 -8.16
C PRO A 82 3.61 1.84 -7.23
N ILE A 83 3.81 0.57 -7.57
CA ILE A 83 3.39 -0.57 -6.75
C ILE A 83 4.64 -1.31 -6.29
N VAL A 84 4.81 -1.42 -4.98
CA VAL A 84 5.82 -2.28 -4.35
C VAL A 84 5.10 -3.51 -3.83
N VAL A 85 5.50 -4.66 -4.35
CA VAL A 85 4.94 -5.95 -3.94
C VAL A 85 5.69 -6.47 -2.72
N LEU A 86 4.93 -6.84 -1.70
CA LEU A 86 5.43 -7.49 -0.49
C LEU A 86 5.26 -9.00 -0.65
N THR A 87 6.36 -9.74 -0.49
CA THR A 87 6.35 -11.21 -0.55
C THR A 87 7.23 -11.79 0.54
N GLY A 88 6.69 -12.73 1.32
CA GLY A 88 7.47 -13.51 2.28
C GLY A 88 7.87 -12.76 3.55
N LEU A 89 6.98 -11.92 4.09
CA LEU A 89 7.05 -11.43 5.47
C LEU A 89 6.75 -12.58 6.46
#